data_AF-J3BXR9-F1
#
_entry.id   AF-J3BXR9-F1
#
_cell.length_a   1.000
_cell.length_b   1.000
_cell.length_c   1.000
_cell.angle_alpha   90.00
_cell.angle_beta   90.00
_cell.angle_gamma   90.00
#
_symmetry.space_group_name_H-M   'P 1'
#
loop_
_entity.id
_entity.type
_entity.pdbx_description
1 polymer ?
#
loop_
_entity_poly.entity_id
_entity_poly.type
_entity_poly.pdbx_seq_one_letter_code
_entity_poly.pdbx_strand_id
1 'polypeptide(L)'
;MKKTLLIITMLFIVLISGCATDDFEENVGVCPVVLSSNPIDGATGVPLNQIITITFNEVMNPETIDESSIIITAEGATVTGTVTYSGSTATFTSANALTANTIYNGRVKTLVKDADGNALQTDFLWSFTTGIMPIVVSTDPENNATAVSLNKIITATFNMPMNPLTLDDTTFTVKQGANTVGGAISYSGLTVSFTPAVQLETNKTYTCTITTGARNVAGTPLAANYVWNFTTVAPVIGNPPPASTSNLFFGVFGGNAGMTNQGLFTVVNGNIGTTAASTLMTGFKEVLTGDVYTVTFLNEGLVMGEIFADAPAPGNATKAATALAGLNAANAAYLSISPASMPGGIDPGAGELGGLTLAPGVYKSDSGTFDITNGDLTLDAKGDPNAIFVFQTASALTVGDSSPSSVKLINGALAKNVYWYVGSAAVINYAGGGVMTGNIIANSGVTLSSPANSTNASVTTLNGRAISLVSSVTMVNTVINVPN
;
A
#
# COMPACT_ATOMS: atom_id res chain seq x y z
N MET A 1 84.64 67.34 24.61
CA MET A 1 85.82 68.20 24.82
C MET A 1 87.07 67.43 24.40
N LYS A 2 87.67 67.70 23.22
CA LYS A 2 88.84 66.96 22.61
C LYS A 2 88.52 65.48 22.27
N LYS A 3 89.27 64.66 21.49
CA LYS A 3 90.31 64.75 20.40
C LYS A 3 90.21 63.38 19.60
N THR A 4 90.63 63.07 18.35
CA THR A 4 91.60 63.57 17.32
C THR A 4 93.06 63.06 17.48
N LEU A 5 93.73 62.32 16.56
CA LEU A 5 93.39 61.65 15.27
C LEU A 5 94.62 60.79 14.77
N LEU A 6 94.42 59.82 13.85
CA LEU A 6 95.46 59.20 12.95
C LEU A 6 96.50 58.25 13.65
N ILE A 7 97.42 57.46 13.04
CA ILE A 7 98.05 57.32 11.68
C ILE A 7 98.50 55.83 11.43
N ILE A 8 99.00 55.50 10.20
CA ILE A 8 99.69 54.26 9.72
C ILE A 8 98.78 53.07 9.34
N THR A 9 98.78 52.45 8.15
CA THR A 9 99.35 52.74 6.80
C THR A 9 100.75 52.18 6.38
N MET A 10 100.85 50.88 5.99
CA MET A 10 101.71 50.28 4.91
C MET A 10 101.42 48.76 4.80
N LEU A 11 101.61 48.01 3.71
CA LEU A 11 102.35 48.18 2.43
C LEU A 11 101.51 47.64 1.23
N PHE A 12 101.89 47.90 -0.03
CA PHE A 12 101.11 47.58 -1.25
C PHE A 12 102.02 47.08 -2.41
N ILE A 13 101.44 46.64 -3.55
CA ILE A 13 102.07 46.26 -4.85
C ILE A 13 102.71 44.84 -4.88
N VAL A 14 102.45 43.95 -5.86
CA VAL A 14 101.41 43.86 -6.93
C VAL A 14 101.19 42.39 -7.33
N LEU A 15 99.96 42.04 -7.73
CA LEU A 15 99.66 41.11 -8.83
C LEU A 15 98.25 41.43 -9.34
N ILE A 16 98.02 41.32 -10.65
CA ILE A 16 96.85 41.87 -11.37
C ILE A 16 96.19 40.74 -12.18
N SER A 17 94.93 40.93 -12.57
CA SER A 17 94.15 40.09 -13.50
C SER A 17 93.56 38.81 -12.91
N GLY A 18 92.44 38.95 -12.20
CA GLY A 18 91.62 37.83 -11.72
C GLY A 18 90.14 38.17 -11.47
N CYS A 19 89.66 39.35 -11.87
CA CYS A 19 88.24 39.69 -11.79
C CYS A 19 87.51 39.11 -13.02
N ALA A 20 86.82 38.00 -12.84
CA ALA A 20 85.57 37.82 -13.55
C ALA A 20 84.60 38.92 -13.07
N THR A 21 83.83 39.51 -13.99
CA THR A 21 82.55 40.09 -13.56
C THR A 21 81.66 38.91 -13.20
N ASP A 22 81.11 38.94 -11.99
CA ASP A 22 80.03 38.04 -11.63
C ASP A 22 78.76 38.64 -12.24
N ASP A 23 78.42 38.20 -13.45
CA ASP A 23 77.26 38.66 -14.22
C ASP A 23 75.96 38.06 -13.62
N PHE A 24 75.82 38.16 -12.29
CA PHE A 24 74.66 37.71 -11.51
C PHE A 24 73.49 38.68 -11.71
N GLU A 25 72.79 38.50 -12.81
CA GLU A 25 71.41 38.98 -12.97
C GLU A 25 70.54 38.31 -11.88
N GLU A 26 70.18 39.07 -10.84
CA GLU A 26 69.23 38.62 -9.82
C GLU A 26 67.83 38.53 -10.46
N ASN A 27 67.52 37.39 -11.07
CA ASN A 27 66.18 37.09 -11.56
C ASN A 27 65.22 36.96 -10.37
N VAL A 28 64.55 38.05 -10.02
CA VAL A 28 63.52 38.12 -8.97
C VAL A 28 62.26 37.41 -9.46
N GLY A 29 62.34 36.08 -9.58
CA GLY A 29 61.23 35.21 -9.92
C GLY A 29 60.11 35.28 -8.87
N VAL A 30 58.87 35.13 -9.33
CA VAL A 30 57.74 34.92 -8.43
C VAL A 30 57.85 33.50 -7.88
N CYS A 31 57.60 33.28 -6.60
CA CYS A 31 57.56 31.92 -6.07
C CYS A 31 56.19 31.27 -6.37
N PRO A 32 56.16 30.00 -6.83
CA PRO A 32 54.92 29.28 -7.09
C PRO A 32 53.92 29.30 -5.93
N VAL A 33 52.66 29.53 -6.26
CA VAL A 33 51.49 29.40 -5.39
C VAL A 33 50.36 28.66 -6.09
N VAL A 34 49.59 27.88 -5.35
CA VAL A 34 48.32 27.32 -5.83
C VAL A 34 47.26 28.42 -5.80
N LEU A 35 46.66 28.74 -6.95
CA LEU A 35 45.55 29.67 -7.06
C LEU A 35 44.20 29.01 -6.76
N SER A 36 44.03 27.74 -7.16
CA SER A 36 42.79 27.00 -6.96
C SER A 36 42.97 25.49 -7.06
N SER A 37 42.12 24.76 -6.33
CA SER A 37 41.89 23.33 -6.52
C SER A 37 40.45 23.07 -6.97
N ASN A 38 40.23 21.98 -7.69
CA ASN A 38 38.92 21.39 -7.90
C ASN A 38 38.99 19.90 -7.51
N PRO A 39 38.30 19.44 -6.45
CA PRO A 39 37.42 20.22 -5.58
C PRO A 39 38.12 21.34 -4.81
N ILE A 40 37.37 22.40 -4.52
CA ILE A 40 37.80 23.47 -3.58
C ILE A 40 37.91 22.90 -2.16
N ASP A 41 38.67 23.57 -1.28
CA ASP A 41 38.74 23.19 0.13
C ASP A 41 37.36 23.21 0.80
N GLY A 42 37.09 22.21 1.63
CA GLY A 42 35.80 22.02 2.32
C GLY A 42 34.65 21.58 1.42
N ALA A 43 34.88 21.28 0.13
CA ALA A 43 33.81 20.86 -0.78
C ALA A 43 33.13 19.55 -0.32
N THR A 44 31.80 19.52 -0.29
CA THR A 44 31.00 18.35 0.10
C THR A 44 30.14 17.85 -1.05
N GLY A 45 29.85 16.54 -1.07
CA GLY A 45 29.03 15.94 -2.12
C GLY A 45 29.82 15.68 -3.41
N VAL A 46 31.15 15.58 -3.33
CA VAL A 46 32.03 15.40 -4.49
C VAL A 46 31.71 14.09 -5.22
N PRO A 47 31.63 14.07 -6.57
CA PRO A 47 31.41 12.86 -7.37
C PRO A 47 32.49 11.80 -7.14
N LEU A 48 32.12 10.51 -7.16
CA LEU A 48 33.07 9.41 -6.94
C LEU A 48 34.10 9.25 -8.08
N ASN A 49 33.86 9.87 -9.23
CA ASN A 49 34.74 9.91 -10.39
C ASN A 49 35.35 11.31 -10.62
N GLN A 50 35.45 12.13 -9.57
CA GLN A 50 36.03 13.47 -9.65
C GLN A 50 37.50 13.41 -10.09
N ILE A 51 37.79 14.04 -11.23
CA ILE A 51 39.17 14.37 -11.65
C ILE A 51 39.62 15.56 -10.79
N ILE A 52 40.76 15.42 -10.11
CA ILE A 52 41.25 16.43 -9.16
C ILE A 52 42.25 17.33 -9.89
N THR A 53 41.99 18.63 -9.95
CA THR A 53 42.88 19.59 -10.63
C THR A 53 43.41 20.64 -9.67
N ILE A 54 44.65 21.08 -9.89
CA ILE A 54 45.33 22.11 -9.13
C ILE A 54 45.91 23.12 -10.14
N THR A 55 45.54 24.39 -10.02
CA THR A 55 46.04 25.46 -10.90
C THR A 55 47.03 26.34 -10.15
N PHE A 56 48.21 26.51 -10.72
CA PHE A 56 49.27 27.38 -10.22
C PHE A 56 49.15 28.79 -10.85
N ASN A 57 49.82 29.77 -10.26
CA ASN A 57 49.93 31.14 -10.80
C ASN A 57 50.77 31.23 -12.08
N GLU A 58 51.62 30.23 -12.34
CA GLU A 58 52.59 30.23 -13.43
C GLU A 58 52.86 28.81 -13.99
N VAL A 59 53.82 28.70 -14.90
CA VAL A 59 54.21 27.42 -15.51
C VAL A 59 55.30 26.77 -14.66
N MET A 60 54.96 25.61 -14.10
CA MET A 60 55.83 24.77 -13.27
C MET A 60 56.80 23.96 -14.13
N ASN A 61 57.95 23.56 -13.57
CA ASN A 61 58.79 22.52 -14.16
C ASN A 61 58.05 21.18 -14.09
N PRO A 62 57.68 20.55 -15.24
CA PRO A 62 56.92 19.30 -15.26
C PRO A 62 57.63 18.13 -14.58
N GLU A 63 58.97 18.12 -14.53
CA GLU A 63 59.76 17.08 -13.85
C GLU A 63 59.57 17.09 -12.33
N THR A 64 58.95 18.14 -11.78
CA THR A 64 58.64 18.26 -10.34
C THR A 64 57.16 17.99 -10.01
N ILE A 65 56.33 17.67 -11.01
CA ILE A 65 54.88 17.47 -10.88
C ILE A 65 54.53 15.98 -11.09
N ASP A 66 54.72 15.17 -10.04
CA ASP A 66 54.47 13.72 -10.01
C ASP A 66 53.60 13.29 -8.81
N GLU A 67 53.32 11.98 -8.70
CA GLU A 67 52.61 11.36 -7.57
C GLU A 67 53.37 11.45 -6.23
N SER A 68 54.66 11.79 -6.25
CA SER A 68 55.43 12.06 -5.02
C SER A 68 55.17 13.49 -4.51
N SER A 69 54.90 14.43 -5.41
CA SER A 69 54.70 15.86 -5.16
C SER A 69 53.24 16.22 -4.83
N ILE A 70 52.27 15.58 -5.51
CA ILE A 70 50.83 15.77 -5.35
C ILE A 70 50.23 14.49 -4.78
N ILE A 71 49.86 14.52 -3.51
CA ILE A 71 49.34 13.37 -2.77
C ILE A 71 47.89 13.61 -2.39
N ILE A 72 47.01 12.67 -2.73
CA ILE A 72 45.65 12.57 -2.20
C ILE A 72 45.62 11.43 -1.19
N THR A 73 45.02 11.65 -0.02
CA THR A 73 44.89 10.64 1.06
C THR A 73 43.46 10.51 1.56
N ALA A 74 43.07 9.33 2.03
CA ALA A 74 41.86 9.08 2.81
C ALA A 74 42.14 8.02 3.87
N GLU A 75 41.51 8.15 5.04
CA GLU A 75 41.61 7.18 6.15
C GLU A 75 43.06 6.84 6.59
N GLY A 76 44.01 7.75 6.33
CA GLY A 76 45.44 7.58 6.61
C GLY A 76 46.26 6.90 5.51
N ALA A 77 45.63 6.46 4.42
CA ALA A 77 46.29 5.84 3.26
C ALA A 77 46.35 6.78 2.04
N THR A 78 47.37 6.62 1.20
CA THR A 78 47.47 7.32 -0.09
C THR A 78 46.53 6.69 -1.13
N VAL A 79 45.80 7.53 -1.85
CA VAL A 79 44.97 7.11 -2.98
C VAL A 79 45.86 6.85 -4.19
N THR A 80 45.74 5.68 -4.80
CA THR A 80 46.44 5.39 -6.06
C THR A 80 45.79 6.12 -7.23
N GLY A 81 46.62 6.68 -8.10
CA GLY A 81 46.21 7.48 -9.26
C GLY A 81 47.42 7.90 -10.08
N THR A 82 47.18 8.64 -11.16
CA THR A 82 48.22 9.24 -12.00
C THR A 82 48.18 10.76 -11.93
N VAL A 83 49.34 11.39 -11.92
CA VAL A 83 49.51 12.84 -12.05
C VAL A 83 49.91 13.17 -13.48
N THR A 84 49.31 14.22 -14.02
CA THR A 84 49.64 14.80 -15.33
C THR A 84 49.70 16.32 -15.23
N TYR A 85 50.49 16.97 -16.08
CA TYR A 85 50.68 18.42 -16.05
C TYR A 85 50.55 19.04 -17.44
N SER A 86 49.86 20.18 -17.54
CA SER A 86 49.73 20.93 -18.79
C SER A 86 49.39 22.40 -18.53
N GLY A 87 50.03 23.32 -19.26
CA GLY A 87 49.86 24.76 -19.07
C GLY A 87 50.34 25.19 -17.68
N SER A 88 49.42 25.67 -16.84
CA SER A 88 49.65 25.95 -15.41
C SER A 88 48.88 24.99 -14.47
N THR A 89 48.36 23.87 -14.99
CA THR A 89 47.44 22.98 -14.26
C THR A 89 47.98 21.56 -14.12
N ALA A 90 48.08 21.09 -12.88
CA ALA A 90 48.26 19.68 -12.55
C ALA A 90 46.91 18.97 -12.42
N THR A 91 46.85 17.72 -12.86
CA THR A 91 45.63 16.89 -12.86
C THR A 91 45.96 15.51 -12.30
N PHE A 92 45.37 15.19 -11.14
CA PHE A 92 45.38 13.86 -10.54
C PHE A 92 44.11 13.09 -10.92
N THR A 93 44.27 11.89 -11.47
CA THR A 93 43.18 10.97 -11.79
C THR A 93 43.33 9.72 -10.93
N SER A 94 42.34 9.42 -10.07
CA SER A 94 42.39 8.22 -9.23
C SER A 94 42.27 6.94 -10.07
N ALA A 95 43.04 5.91 -9.73
CA ALA A 95 43.08 4.63 -10.45
C ALA A 95 41.80 3.80 -10.25
N ASN A 96 41.04 4.10 -9.20
CA ASN A 96 39.70 3.57 -8.93
C ASN A 96 38.75 4.75 -8.64
N ALA A 97 37.44 4.50 -8.64
CA ALA A 97 36.48 5.45 -8.10
C ALA A 97 36.74 5.69 -6.60
N LEU A 98 36.50 6.92 -6.14
CA LEU A 98 36.60 7.31 -4.75
C LEU A 98 35.49 6.64 -3.92
N THR A 99 35.79 6.32 -2.67
CA THR A 99 34.84 5.80 -1.68
C THR A 99 33.78 6.86 -1.37
N ALA A 100 32.52 6.46 -1.19
CA ALA A 100 31.41 7.35 -0.85
C ALA A 100 31.42 7.75 0.64
N ASN A 101 31.01 8.98 0.95
CA ASN A 101 30.98 9.53 2.31
C ASN A 101 32.34 9.50 3.02
N THR A 102 33.42 9.76 2.28
CA THR A 102 34.81 9.73 2.76
C THR A 102 35.45 11.09 2.63
N ILE A 103 36.19 11.51 3.66
CA ILE A 103 36.99 12.73 3.65
C ILE A 103 38.34 12.42 3.00
N TYR A 104 38.63 13.11 1.90
CA TYR A 104 39.90 13.11 1.21
C TYR A 104 40.68 14.37 1.58
N ASN A 105 41.99 14.23 1.78
CA ASN A 105 42.92 15.32 2.06
C ASN A 105 43.97 15.36 0.96
N GLY A 106 44.03 16.48 0.22
CA GLY A 106 45.02 16.75 -0.80
C GLY A 106 46.21 17.54 -0.25
N ARG A 107 47.38 17.28 -0.81
CA ARG A 107 48.65 17.94 -0.47
C ARG A 107 49.51 18.13 -1.72
N VAL A 108 49.80 19.38 -2.07
CA VAL A 108 50.94 19.71 -2.94
C VAL A 108 52.12 20.04 -2.04
N LYS A 109 53.24 19.34 -2.21
CA LYS A 109 54.44 19.55 -1.41
C LYS A 109 55.28 20.73 -1.91
N THR A 110 56.11 21.29 -1.03
CA THR A 110 57.27 22.16 -1.37
C THR A 110 58.34 21.53 -2.28
N LEU A 111 58.08 20.35 -2.86
CA LEU A 111 58.93 19.73 -3.89
C LEU A 111 58.66 20.29 -5.29
N VAL A 112 57.47 20.84 -5.54
CA VAL A 112 57.11 21.43 -6.85
C VAL A 112 57.86 22.75 -7.08
N LYS A 113 58.30 22.99 -8.32
CA LYS A 113 59.08 24.18 -8.70
C LYS A 113 58.61 24.83 -10.00
N ASP A 114 58.93 26.11 -10.18
CA ASP A 114 58.89 26.77 -11.49
C ASP A 114 60.07 26.33 -12.40
N ALA A 115 60.16 26.95 -13.58
CA ALA A 115 61.25 26.73 -14.53
C ALA A 115 62.61 27.33 -14.09
N ASP A 116 62.61 28.36 -13.23
CA ASP A 116 63.81 29.01 -12.70
C ASP A 116 64.40 28.28 -11.48
N GLY A 117 63.63 27.36 -10.88
CA GLY A 117 64.01 26.49 -9.78
C GLY A 117 63.47 26.90 -8.40
N ASN A 118 62.65 27.94 -8.30
CA ASN A 118 61.99 28.37 -7.07
C ASN A 118 60.93 27.35 -6.67
N ALA A 119 60.87 27.01 -5.38
CA ALA A 119 59.91 26.05 -4.86
C ALA A 119 58.64 26.72 -4.33
N LEU A 120 57.53 25.99 -4.35
CA LEU A 120 56.35 26.31 -3.52
C LEU A 120 56.78 26.45 -2.06
N GLN A 121 56.57 27.62 -1.44
CA GLN A 121 57.16 27.96 -0.14
C GLN A 121 56.61 27.15 1.04
N THR A 122 55.35 26.73 0.97
CA THR A 122 54.65 25.95 2.00
C THR A 122 53.72 24.94 1.35
N ASP A 123 53.63 23.73 1.89
CA ASP A 123 52.70 22.72 1.40
C ASP A 123 51.26 23.26 1.30
N PHE A 124 50.67 23.18 0.12
CA PHE A 124 49.25 23.52 -0.07
C PHE A 124 48.40 22.31 0.35
N LEU A 125 47.64 22.48 1.43
CA LEU A 125 46.75 21.47 2.01
C LEU A 125 45.29 21.87 1.75
N TRP A 126 44.47 20.91 1.33
CA TRP A 126 43.02 21.08 1.20
C TRP A 126 42.29 19.77 1.48
N SER A 127 40.99 19.85 1.71
CA SER A 127 40.11 18.74 2.04
C SER A 127 38.83 18.75 1.20
N PHE A 128 38.26 17.58 0.95
CA PHE A 128 36.93 17.46 0.36
C PHE A 128 36.24 16.16 0.76
N THR A 129 34.91 16.12 0.73
CA THR A 129 34.10 14.99 1.15
C THR A 129 33.25 14.49 -0.02
N THR A 130 33.40 13.20 -0.35
CA THR A 130 32.59 12.55 -1.40
C THR A 130 31.13 12.40 -1.01
N GLY A 131 30.25 12.37 -2.00
CA GLY A 131 28.81 12.19 -1.79
C GLY A 131 28.45 10.83 -1.19
N ILE A 132 27.36 10.80 -0.42
CA ILE A 132 26.67 9.57 0.01
C ILE A 132 26.02 8.84 -1.18
N MET A 133 25.90 7.51 -1.09
CA MET A 133 25.20 6.71 -2.10
C MET A 133 23.67 6.78 -1.95
N PRO A 134 22.91 6.92 -3.04
CA PRO A 134 21.46 6.77 -3.01
C PRO A 134 21.06 5.33 -2.66
N ILE A 135 20.02 5.19 -1.85
CA ILE A 135 19.30 3.94 -1.59
C ILE A 135 17.79 4.17 -1.68
N VAL A 136 17.05 3.13 -2.06
CA VAL A 136 15.58 3.11 -1.93
C VAL A 136 15.23 2.77 -0.48
N VAL A 137 14.46 3.65 0.17
CA VAL A 137 14.04 3.55 1.57
C VAL A 137 12.69 2.82 1.69
N SER A 138 11.78 3.08 0.76
CA SER A 138 10.46 2.44 0.70
C SER A 138 9.93 2.36 -0.72
N THR A 139 8.96 1.47 -0.95
CA THR A 139 8.24 1.28 -2.21
C THR A 139 6.75 1.14 -1.94
N ASP A 140 5.92 1.58 -2.90
CA ASP A 140 4.47 1.33 -2.89
C ASP A 140 4.03 0.91 -4.31
N PRO A 141 3.59 -0.34 -4.54
CA PRO A 141 3.42 -1.42 -3.57
C PRO A 141 4.73 -1.84 -2.88
N GLU A 142 4.61 -2.28 -1.63
CA GLU A 142 5.69 -2.93 -0.89
C GLU A 142 6.13 -4.24 -1.54
N ASN A 143 7.34 -4.69 -1.23
CA ASN A 143 7.89 -5.93 -1.81
C ASN A 143 7.09 -7.18 -1.37
N ASN A 144 6.64 -7.96 -2.35
CA ASN A 144 5.74 -9.11 -2.25
C ASN A 144 4.28 -8.76 -1.88
N ALA A 145 3.86 -7.49 -1.98
CA ALA A 145 2.47 -7.11 -1.74
C ALA A 145 1.50 -7.84 -2.68
N THR A 146 0.36 -8.29 -2.15
CA THR A 146 -0.69 -9.01 -2.88
C THR A 146 -1.95 -8.15 -3.00
N ALA A 147 -2.94 -8.61 -3.77
CA ALA A 147 -4.23 -7.93 -3.99
C ALA A 147 -4.13 -6.48 -4.54
N VAL A 148 -3.00 -6.12 -5.17
CA VAL A 148 -2.73 -4.76 -5.64
C VAL A 148 -3.74 -4.34 -6.74
N SER A 149 -4.26 -3.11 -6.65
CA SER A 149 -5.24 -2.61 -7.63
C SER A 149 -4.66 -2.51 -9.04
N LEU A 150 -5.49 -2.77 -10.05
CA LEU A 150 -5.03 -2.82 -11.45
C LEU A 150 -4.60 -1.44 -12.00
N ASN A 151 -5.02 -0.36 -11.35
CA ASN A 151 -4.71 1.04 -11.68
C ASN A 151 -3.59 1.64 -10.81
N LYS A 152 -2.83 0.82 -10.08
CA LYS A 152 -1.84 1.27 -9.10
C LYS A 152 -0.71 2.09 -9.77
N ILE A 153 -0.48 3.31 -9.26
CA ILE A 153 0.76 4.05 -9.47
C ILE A 153 1.84 3.39 -8.60
N ILE A 154 2.97 3.05 -9.21
CA ILE A 154 4.07 2.34 -8.57
C ILE A 154 5.14 3.36 -8.18
N THR A 155 5.56 3.39 -6.93
CA THR A 155 6.49 4.41 -6.42
C THR A 155 7.67 3.82 -5.65
N ALA A 156 8.77 4.58 -5.61
CA ALA A 156 9.92 4.32 -4.76
C ALA A 156 10.46 5.64 -4.18
N THR A 157 10.76 5.66 -2.88
CA THR A 157 11.29 6.85 -2.19
C THR A 157 12.76 6.64 -1.84
N PHE A 158 13.60 7.61 -2.17
CA PHE A 158 15.05 7.56 -1.92
C PHE A 158 15.43 8.26 -0.61
N ASN A 159 16.62 7.97 -0.09
CA ASN A 159 17.20 8.67 1.07
C ASN A 159 17.70 10.10 0.75
N MET A 160 17.76 10.49 -0.53
CA MET A 160 18.30 11.78 -0.98
C MET A 160 17.70 12.22 -2.32
N PRO A 161 17.84 13.50 -2.71
CA PRO A 161 17.47 13.97 -4.04
C PRO A 161 18.23 13.25 -5.16
N MET A 162 17.47 12.70 -6.10
CA MET A 162 17.97 12.07 -7.32
C MET A 162 18.07 13.09 -8.46
N ASN A 163 18.92 12.82 -9.46
CA ASN A 163 18.91 13.57 -10.71
C ASN A 163 17.73 13.10 -11.58
N PRO A 164 16.69 13.93 -11.84
CA PRO A 164 15.51 13.51 -12.59
C PRO A 164 15.82 13.08 -14.03
N LEU A 165 16.91 13.59 -14.61
CA LEU A 165 17.38 13.21 -15.95
C LEU A 165 18.03 11.82 -16.00
N THR A 166 18.07 11.11 -14.86
CA THR A 166 18.52 9.70 -14.75
C THR A 166 17.42 8.78 -14.20
N LEU A 167 16.16 9.23 -14.27
CA LEU A 167 14.97 8.49 -13.89
C LEU A 167 14.02 8.42 -15.09
N ASP A 168 14.30 7.45 -15.96
CA ASP A 168 13.72 7.20 -17.28
C ASP A 168 13.30 5.72 -17.44
N ASP A 169 12.78 5.36 -18.62
CA ASP A 169 12.30 4.01 -18.93
C ASP A 169 13.42 2.95 -19.05
N THR A 170 14.69 3.34 -19.03
CA THR A 170 15.85 2.44 -18.95
C THR A 170 16.30 2.21 -17.50
N THR A 171 16.01 3.16 -16.62
CA THR A 171 16.49 3.20 -15.22
C THR A 171 15.43 2.88 -14.19
N PHE A 172 14.13 3.07 -14.46
CA PHE A 172 13.02 2.53 -13.65
C PHE A 172 12.08 1.72 -14.56
N THR A 173 12.23 0.40 -14.52
CA THR A 173 11.45 -0.54 -15.33
C THR A 173 10.40 -1.29 -14.52
N VAL A 174 9.29 -1.64 -15.15
CA VAL A 174 8.26 -2.53 -14.63
C VAL A 174 8.00 -3.63 -15.65
N LYS A 175 7.99 -4.90 -15.22
CA LYS A 175 7.86 -6.07 -16.11
C LYS A 175 6.88 -7.11 -15.60
N GLN A 176 6.21 -7.79 -16.52
CA GLN A 176 5.46 -9.01 -16.29
C GLN A 176 6.24 -10.18 -16.94
N GLY A 177 7.02 -10.91 -16.14
CA GLY A 177 7.96 -11.90 -16.66
C GLY A 177 8.95 -11.26 -17.64
N ALA A 178 8.91 -11.67 -18.91
CA ALA A 178 9.74 -11.09 -19.98
C ALA A 178 9.18 -9.77 -20.57
N ASN A 179 7.88 -9.51 -20.41
CA ASN A 179 7.19 -8.39 -21.04
C ASN A 179 7.45 -7.08 -20.27
N THR A 180 7.86 -6.01 -20.95
CA THR A 180 7.98 -4.67 -20.34
C THR A 180 6.62 -3.96 -20.34
N VAL A 181 6.24 -3.37 -19.21
CA VAL A 181 5.06 -2.52 -19.09
C VAL A 181 5.43 -1.10 -19.53
N GLY A 182 4.66 -0.52 -20.45
CA GLY A 182 4.81 0.90 -20.79
C GLY A 182 4.16 1.80 -19.74
N GLY A 183 4.77 2.94 -19.43
CA GLY A 183 4.27 3.89 -18.45
C GLY A 183 4.99 5.24 -18.50
N ALA A 184 4.45 6.22 -17.79
CA ALA A 184 5.05 7.54 -17.62
C ALA A 184 5.76 7.62 -16.27
N ILE A 185 6.99 8.13 -16.27
CA ILE A 185 7.78 8.35 -15.04
C ILE A 185 7.73 9.83 -14.66
N SER A 186 7.64 10.09 -13.36
CA SER A 186 7.74 11.41 -12.76
C SER A 186 8.54 11.36 -11.46
N TYR A 187 9.14 12.47 -11.06
CA TYR A 187 9.92 12.58 -9.83
C TYR A 187 9.54 13.85 -9.07
N SER A 188 9.35 13.74 -7.75
CA SER A 188 9.04 14.89 -6.89
C SER A 188 9.56 14.67 -5.47
N GLY A 189 10.23 15.69 -4.90
CA GLY A 189 10.83 15.63 -3.57
C GLY A 189 11.93 14.56 -3.48
N LEU A 190 11.57 13.39 -2.94
CA LEU A 190 12.43 12.22 -2.80
C LEU A 190 11.87 10.97 -3.54
N THR A 191 10.71 11.08 -4.19
CA THR A 191 9.93 9.92 -4.67
C THR A 191 9.86 9.92 -6.19
N VAL A 192 10.20 8.77 -6.79
CA VAL A 192 9.93 8.47 -8.21
C VAL A 192 8.63 7.69 -8.32
N SER A 193 7.82 8.01 -9.33
CA SER A 193 6.51 7.44 -9.58
C SER A 193 6.37 7.00 -11.03
N PHE A 194 6.10 5.72 -11.25
CA PHE A 194 5.75 5.11 -12.52
C PHE A 194 4.23 4.92 -12.60
N THR A 195 3.61 5.54 -13.61
CA THR A 195 2.18 5.40 -13.90
C THR A 195 2.02 4.50 -15.14
N PRO A 196 1.47 3.28 -15.01
CA PRO A 196 1.24 2.39 -16.16
C PRO A 196 0.36 3.06 -17.23
N ALA A 197 0.79 3.00 -18.50
CA ALA A 197 0.05 3.58 -19.62
C ALA A 197 -1.19 2.76 -20.03
N VAL A 198 -1.24 1.50 -19.60
CA VAL A 198 -2.38 0.59 -19.71
C VAL A 198 -2.61 -0.01 -18.33
N GLN A 199 -3.88 -0.24 -17.97
CA GLN A 199 -4.25 -0.92 -16.73
C GLN A 199 -3.56 -2.28 -16.61
N LEU A 200 -3.05 -2.61 -15.43
CA LEU A 200 -2.34 -3.86 -15.16
C LEU A 200 -3.27 -5.08 -15.34
N GLU A 201 -2.70 -6.19 -15.76
CA GLU A 201 -3.39 -7.48 -15.82
C GLU A 201 -3.65 -8.04 -14.43
N THR A 202 -4.70 -8.84 -14.32
CA THR A 202 -5.19 -9.43 -13.07
C THR A 202 -4.54 -10.79 -12.76
N ASN A 203 -4.30 -11.08 -11.47
CA ASN A 203 -3.49 -12.20 -10.96
C ASN A 203 -2.08 -12.31 -11.59
N LYS A 204 -1.41 -11.18 -11.82
CA LYS A 204 -0.05 -11.17 -12.37
C LYS A 204 0.94 -10.59 -11.35
N THR A 205 2.04 -11.30 -11.17
CA THR A 205 3.21 -10.79 -10.48
C THR A 205 3.97 -9.84 -11.42
N TYR A 206 4.16 -8.62 -10.97
CA TYR A 206 4.96 -7.59 -11.63
C TYR A 206 6.28 -7.42 -10.88
N THR A 207 7.38 -7.43 -11.62
CA THR A 207 8.72 -7.15 -11.11
C THR A 207 9.10 -5.72 -11.48
N CYS A 208 9.42 -4.91 -10.48
CA CYS A 208 9.92 -3.55 -10.64
C CYS A 208 11.43 -3.54 -10.44
N THR A 209 12.14 -2.67 -11.15
CA THR A 209 13.60 -2.56 -11.02
C THR A 209 14.06 -1.13 -11.27
N ILE A 210 14.76 -0.57 -10.28
CA ILE A 210 15.52 0.67 -10.43
C ILE A 210 17.00 0.30 -10.59
N THR A 211 17.63 0.72 -11.68
CA THR A 211 18.98 0.29 -12.06
C THR A 211 20.08 1.20 -11.51
N THR A 212 21.33 0.73 -11.51
CA THR A 212 22.52 1.56 -11.23
C THR A 212 22.77 2.68 -12.26
N GLY A 213 21.94 2.81 -13.30
CA GLY A 213 21.91 4.01 -14.15
C GLY A 213 21.32 5.23 -13.43
N ALA A 214 20.39 5.03 -12.48
CA ALA A 214 19.81 6.11 -11.68
C ALA A 214 20.81 6.65 -10.67
N ARG A 215 20.96 7.99 -10.64
CA ARG A 215 22.02 8.70 -9.90
C ARG A 215 21.47 9.83 -9.04
N ASN A 216 22.20 10.17 -7.97
CA ASN A 216 21.95 11.39 -7.23
C ASN A 216 22.40 12.65 -8.02
N VAL A 217 22.13 13.83 -7.48
CA VAL A 217 22.52 15.12 -8.12
C VAL A 217 24.04 15.24 -8.33
N ALA A 218 24.86 14.57 -7.50
CA ALA A 218 26.31 14.50 -7.64
C ALA A 218 26.81 13.40 -8.61
N GLY A 219 25.90 12.73 -9.33
CA GLY A 219 26.23 11.67 -10.29
C GLY A 219 26.56 10.30 -9.67
N THR A 220 26.50 10.15 -8.34
CA THR A 220 26.71 8.86 -7.66
C THR A 220 25.54 7.91 -7.92
N PRO A 221 25.77 6.69 -8.47
CA PRO A 221 24.72 5.72 -8.74
C PRO A 221 24.29 4.95 -7.49
N LEU A 222 23.16 4.23 -7.59
CA LEU A 222 22.86 3.13 -6.66
C LEU A 222 23.98 2.09 -6.64
N ALA A 223 24.25 1.50 -5.47
CA ALA A 223 25.29 0.47 -5.32
C ALA A 223 24.99 -0.85 -6.07
N ALA A 224 23.70 -1.16 -6.27
CA ALA A 224 23.19 -2.28 -7.04
C ALA A 224 21.80 -1.97 -7.58
N ASN A 225 21.30 -2.75 -8.54
CA ASN A 225 19.90 -2.65 -8.98
C ASN A 225 18.97 -2.97 -7.82
N TYR A 226 18.03 -2.08 -7.50
CA TYR A 226 16.99 -2.32 -6.50
C TYR A 226 15.80 -3.00 -7.19
N VAL A 227 15.47 -4.22 -6.76
CA VAL A 227 14.44 -5.07 -7.36
C VAL A 227 13.40 -5.44 -6.32
N TRP A 228 12.12 -5.26 -6.65
CA TRP A 228 10.99 -5.71 -5.84
C TRP A 228 9.88 -6.26 -6.73
N ASN A 229 8.94 -6.99 -6.14
CA ASN A 229 7.79 -7.53 -6.86
C ASN A 229 6.49 -7.24 -6.12
N PHE A 230 5.37 -7.32 -6.82
CA PHE A 230 4.03 -7.34 -6.23
C PHE A 230 3.09 -8.15 -7.12
N THR A 231 1.96 -8.63 -6.58
CA THR A 231 0.94 -9.36 -7.35
C THR A 231 -0.38 -8.62 -7.33
N THR A 232 -0.94 -8.37 -8.53
CA THR A 232 -2.24 -7.71 -8.68
C THR A 232 -3.38 -8.56 -8.13
N VAL A 233 -4.49 -7.89 -7.78
CA VAL A 233 -5.75 -8.53 -7.45
C VAL A 233 -6.10 -9.61 -8.47
N ALA A 234 -6.46 -10.79 -7.98
CA ALA A 234 -6.87 -11.90 -8.82
C ALA A 234 -8.18 -11.56 -9.56
N PRO A 235 -8.49 -12.20 -10.71
CA PRO A 235 -9.79 -11.99 -11.30
C PRO A 235 -10.79 -12.52 -10.27
N VAL A 236 -11.89 -11.79 -10.10
CA VAL A 236 -13.11 -12.44 -9.64
C VAL A 236 -13.43 -13.45 -10.74
N ILE A 237 -13.00 -14.71 -10.56
CA ILE A 237 -13.43 -15.82 -11.39
C ILE A 237 -14.94 -15.76 -11.29
N GLY A 238 -15.60 -15.43 -12.42
CA GLY A 238 -17.03 -15.14 -12.44
C GLY A 238 -17.79 -16.33 -11.90
N ASN A 239 -18.08 -16.30 -10.60
CA ASN A 239 -18.86 -17.33 -9.95
C ASN A 239 -20.20 -17.34 -10.69
N PRO A 240 -20.75 -18.52 -11.05
CA PRO A 240 -22.09 -18.56 -11.63
C PRO A 240 -23.02 -17.78 -10.68
N PRO A 241 -23.86 -16.85 -11.19
CA PRO A 241 -24.72 -16.05 -10.33
C PRO A 241 -25.49 -16.95 -9.35
N PRO A 242 -25.61 -16.57 -8.07
CA PRO A 242 -26.31 -17.35 -7.06
C PRO A 242 -27.64 -17.90 -7.59
N ALA A 243 -27.90 -19.18 -7.30
CA ALA A 243 -29.00 -19.90 -7.94
C ALA A 243 -30.32 -19.15 -7.72
N SER A 244 -31.04 -18.87 -8.82
CA SER A 244 -32.20 -17.96 -8.83
C SER A 244 -33.16 -18.24 -7.68
N THR A 245 -33.35 -17.24 -6.81
CA THR A 245 -34.30 -17.28 -5.69
C THR A 245 -35.77 -17.25 -6.14
N SER A 246 -36.04 -17.30 -7.44
CA SER A 246 -37.40 -17.50 -8.00
C SER A 246 -38.10 -18.75 -7.47
N ASN A 247 -37.33 -19.78 -7.07
CA ASN A 247 -37.87 -21.00 -6.47
C ASN A 247 -37.92 -20.92 -4.93
N LEU A 248 -37.32 -19.88 -4.33
CA LEU A 248 -37.33 -19.57 -2.90
C LEU A 248 -38.41 -18.49 -2.62
N PHE A 249 -39.66 -18.89 -2.82
CA PHE A 249 -40.85 -18.04 -2.68
C PHE A 249 -41.17 -17.66 -1.22
N PHE A 250 -40.43 -18.17 -0.25
CA PHE A 250 -40.56 -17.81 1.16
C PHE A 250 -39.79 -16.53 1.51
N GLY A 251 -40.46 -15.62 2.23
CA GLY A 251 -39.85 -14.49 2.93
C GLY A 251 -39.20 -14.91 4.25
N VAL A 252 -39.83 -15.86 4.95
CA VAL A 252 -39.33 -16.41 6.21
C VAL A 252 -39.46 -17.93 6.18
N PHE A 253 -38.45 -18.65 6.67
CA PHE A 253 -38.54 -20.11 6.81
C PHE A 253 -37.91 -20.61 8.11
N GLY A 254 -38.66 -21.34 8.92
CA GLY A 254 -38.24 -21.82 10.24
C GLY A 254 -37.91 -23.31 10.30
N GLY A 255 -37.02 -23.77 9.42
CA GLY A 255 -36.46 -25.13 9.42
C GLY A 255 -37.47 -26.23 9.73
N ASN A 256 -37.11 -27.11 10.67
CA ASN A 256 -38.01 -28.12 11.27
C ASN A 256 -38.43 -27.78 12.72
N ALA A 257 -37.98 -26.65 13.26
CA ALA A 257 -38.26 -26.21 14.64
C ALA A 257 -39.40 -25.17 14.76
N GLY A 258 -39.96 -24.72 13.64
CA GLY A 258 -41.09 -23.78 13.61
C GLY A 258 -40.67 -22.30 13.65
N MET A 259 -41.62 -21.40 13.90
CA MET A 259 -41.36 -19.95 13.97
C MET A 259 -42.14 -19.32 15.12
N THR A 260 -41.55 -18.29 15.71
CA THR A 260 -42.12 -17.56 16.85
C THR A 260 -42.11 -16.07 16.59
N ASN A 261 -43.28 -15.45 16.61
CA ASN A 261 -43.43 -14.01 16.79
C ASN A 261 -43.85 -13.70 18.23
N GLN A 262 -43.23 -12.67 18.81
CA GLN A 262 -43.57 -12.10 20.12
C GLN A 262 -43.81 -10.58 20.07
N GLY A 263 -44.05 -10.02 18.89
CA GLY A 263 -44.37 -8.59 18.69
C GLY A 263 -45.76 -8.32 18.13
N LEU A 264 -46.22 -7.09 18.28
CA LEU A 264 -47.49 -6.54 17.77
C LEU A 264 -47.33 -5.75 16.46
N PHE A 265 -46.10 -5.35 16.12
CA PHE A 265 -45.78 -4.60 14.89
C PHE A 265 -45.06 -5.48 13.84
N THR A 266 -45.15 -6.80 13.99
CA THR A 266 -44.55 -7.76 13.04
C THR A 266 -45.43 -7.90 11.80
N VAL A 267 -44.87 -7.63 10.62
CA VAL A 267 -45.56 -7.75 9.33
C VAL A 267 -44.64 -8.41 8.31
N VAL A 268 -45.07 -9.54 7.74
CA VAL A 268 -44.35 -10.19 6.64
C VAL A 268 -45.08 -9.96 5.32
N ASN A 269 -44.46 -9.18 4.44
CA ASN A 269 -44.95 -8.88 3.10
C ASN A 269 -44.55 -10.01 2.11
N GLY A 270 -45.05 -11.22 2.38
CA GLY A 270 -44.83 -12.43 1.58
C GLY A 270 -45.17 -13.72 2.34
N ASN A 271 -44.88 -14.87 1.73
CA ASN A 271 -45.19 -16.19 2.30
C ASN A 271 -44.18 -16.59 3.40
N ILE A 272 -44.61 -17.39 4.38
CA ILE A 272 -43.72 -18.00 5.40
C ILE A 272 -43.92 -19.51 5.50
N GLY A 273 -42.85 -20.27 5.80
CA GLY A 273 -42.92 -21.73 5.84
C GLY A 273 -42.10 -22.41 6.94
N THR A 274 -42.46 -23.65 7.28
CA THR A 274 -41.65 -24.56 8.10
C THR A 274 -42.03 -26.01 7.76
N THR A 275 -41.08 -26.95 7.87
CA THR A 275 -41.40 -28.39 7.83
C THR A 275 -41.88 -28.91 9.19
N ALA A 276 -41.97 -28.04 10.20
CA ALA A 276 -42.57 -28.35 11.49
C ALA A 276 -44.11 -28.46 11.43
N ALA A 277 -44.68 -29.13 12.43
CA ALA A 277 -46.11 -29.08 12.72
C ALA A 277 -46.57 -27.64 13.05
N SER A 278 -47.81 -27.30 12.69
CA SER A 278 -48.45 -26.00 12.98
C SER A 278 -48.46 -25.62 14.47
N THR A 279 -48.35 -26.58 15.39
CA THR A 279 -48.24 -26.35 16.84
C THR A 279 -46.90 -25.75 17.27
N LEU A 280 -45.89 -25.74 16.39
CA LEU A 280 -44.61 -25.06 16.57
C LEU A 280 -44.57 -23.68 15.89
N MET A 281 -45.71 -23.21 15.37
CA MET A 281 -45.92 -21.84 14.91
C MET A 281 -46.64 -21.03 16.00
N THR A 282 -46.07 -19.90 16.40
CA THR A 282 -46.68 -19.01 17.41
C THR A 282 -46.63 -17.54 17.03
N GLY A 283 -47.71 -16.81 17.30
CA GLY A 283 -47.83 -15.38 17.07
C GLY A 283 -48.07 -14.95 15.62
N PHE A 284 -48.63 -15.82 14.77
CA PHE A 284 -48.88 -15.48 13.36
C PHE A 284 -50.35 -15.60 12.95
N LYS A 285 -50.77 -14.68 12.09
CA LYS A 285 -52.11 -14.61 11.49
C LYS A 285 -51.99 -14.35 10.00
N GLU A 286 -52.56 -15.25 9.20
CA GLU A 286 -52.59 -15.13 7.74
C GLU A 286 -53.72 -14.16 7.34
N VAL A 287 -53.38 -13.12 6.55
CA VAL A 287 -54.36 -12.10 6.14
C VAL A 287 -55.25 -12.59 4.98
N LEU A 288 -54.80 -13.57 4.20
CA LEU A 288 -55.51 -14.09 3.03
C LEU A 288 -56.65 -15.05 3.39
N THR A 289 -56.37 -16.11 4.17
CA THR A 289 -57.38 -17.09 4.61
C THR A 289 -57.97 -16.81 6.00
N GLY A 290 -57.26 -16.07 6.85
CA GLY A 290 -57.59 -15.91 8.27
C GLY A 290 -57.02 -17.00 9.18
N ASP A 291 -56.15 -17.90 8.69
CA ASP A 291 -55.48 -18.92 9.50
C ASP A 291 -54.70 -18.30 10.68
N VAL A 292 -54.90 -18.84 11.90
CA VAL A 292 -54.29 -18.34 13.14
C VAL A 292 -53.40 -19.40 13.79
N TYR A 293 -52.16 -19.02 14.10
CA TYR A 293 -51.15 -19.88 14.72
C TYR A 293 -50.73 -19.32 16.08
N THR A 294 -51.41 -19.78 17.13
CA THR A 294 -51.15 -19.47 18.56
C THR A 294 -50.92 -17.97 18.83
N VAL A 295 -51.94 -17.15 18.55
CA VAL A 295 -51.93 -15.69 18.74
C VAL A 295 -52.57 -15.28 20.08
N THR A 296 -52.01 -14.23 20.68
CA THR A 296 -52.53 -13.52 21.85
C THR A 296 -52.51 -12.01 21.59
N PHE A 297 -53.13 -11.22 22.47
CA PHE A 297 -53.11 -9.74 22.43
C PHE A 297 -51.71 -9.11 22.63
N LEU A 298 -50.64 -9.90 22.73
CA LEU A 298 -49.25 -9.44 22.86
C LEU A 298 -48.34 -9.93 21.72
N ASN A 299 -48.84 -10.74 20.77
CA ASN A 299 -48.03 -11.28 19.68
C ASN A 299 -48.82 -11.53 18.37
N GLU A 300 -49.75 -10.65 18.00
CA GLU A 300 -50.47 -10.74 16.72
C GLU A 300 -49.61 -10.21 15.55
N GLY A 301 -48.77 -11.08 14.97
CA GLY A 301 -47.97 -10.80 13.78
C GLY A 301 -48.74 -11.13 12.49
N LEU A 302 -48.72 -10.21 11.53
CA LEU A 302 -49.47 -10.34 10.28
C LEU A 302 -48.62 -10.93 9.15
N VAL A 303 -49.20 -11.85 8.39
CA VAL A 303 -48.60 -12.42 7.18
C VAL A 303 -49.49 -12.06 5.99
N MET A 304 -48.94 -11.29 5.06
CA MET A 304 -49.67 -10.80 3.87
C MET A 304 -49.70 -11.82 2.72
N GLY A 305 -48.82 -12.82 2.77
CA GLY A 305 -48.89 -14.03 1.95
C GLY A 305 -49.54 -15.20 2.70
N GLU A 306 -49.26 -16.42 2.24
CA GLU A 306 -49.73 -17.67 2.87
C GLU A 306 -48.73 -18.23 3.90
N ILE A 307 -49.23 -18.91 4.94
CA ILE A 307 -48.46 -19.61 5.97
C ILE A 307 -48.46 -21.12 5.70
N PHE A 308 -47.28 -21.74 5.58
CA PHE A 308 -47.11 -23.15 5.25
C PHE A 308 -46.48 -23.94 6.40
N ALA A 309 -47.24 -24.86 7.01
CA ALA A 309 -46.79 -25.76 8.06
C ALA A 309 -47.50 -27.12 7.94
N ASP A 310 -46.94 -28.16 8.55
CA ASP A 310 -47.57 -29.49 8.62
C ASP A 310 -48.73 -29.54 9.62
N ALA A 311 -49.52 -30.61 9.56
CA ALA A 311 -50.65 -30.90 10.42
C ALA A 311 -50.30 -30.78 11.93
N PRO A 312 -51.26 -30.46 12.82
CA PRO A 312 -52.71 -30.32 12.59
C PRO A 312 -53.11 -29.00 11.91
N ALA A 313 -54.41 -28.79 11.71
CA ALA A 313 -54.95 -27.51 11.24
C ALA A 313 -54.46 -26.33 12.11
N PRO A 314 -54.13 -25.16 11.51
CA PRO A 314 -54.36 -24.80 10.10
C PRO A 314 -53.36 -25.40 9.09
N GLY A 315 -52.25 -25.98 9.58
CA GLY A 315 -51.34 -26.77 8.76
C GLY A 315 -51.97 -28.07 8.24
N ASN A 316 -51.40 -28.61 7.16
CA ASN A 316 -51.90 -29.83 6.50
C ASN A 316 -50.85 -30.39 5.53
N ALA A 317 -51.04 -31.63 5.06
CA ALA A 317 -50.08 -32.31 4.19
C ALA A 317 -49.77 -31.57 2.87
N THR A 318 -50.70 -30.79 2.32
CA THR A 318 -50.44 -29.95 1.13
C THR A 318 -49.58 -28.75 1.49
N LYS A 319 -49.90 -28.04 2.59
CA LYS A 319 -49.05 -26.97 3.13
C LYS A 319 -47.64 -27.50 3.49
N ALA A 320 -47.53 -28.71 4.04
CA ALA A 320 -46.27 -29.39 4.35
C ALA A 320 -45.42 -29.72 3.10
N ALA A 321 -46.03 -30.25 2.04
CA ALA A 321 -45.34 -30.57 0.79
C ALA A 321 -44.74 -29.31 0.14
N THR A 322 -45.48 -28.19 0.15
CA THR A 322 -45.00 -26.89 -0.32
C THR A 322 -43.87 -26.33 0.56
N ALA A 323 -43.96 -26.48 1.89
CA ALA A 323 -42.87 -26.11 2.80
C ALA A 323 -41.59 -26.91 2.54
N LEU A 324 -41.70 -28.23 2.34
CA LEU A 324 -40.57 -29.09 1.99
C LEU A 324 -39.93 -28.70 0.65
N ALA A 325 -40.74 -28.34 -0.36
CA ALA A 325 -40.22 -27.84 -1.64
C ALA A 325 -39.40 -26.54 -1.47
N GLY A 326 -39.89 -25.60 -0.64
CA GLY A 326 -39.14 -24.38 -0.32
C GLY A 326 -37.90 -24.62 0.54
N LEU A 327 -37.89 -25.60 1.45
CA LEU A 327 -36.68 -26.00 2.17
C LEU A 327 -35.62 -26.58 1.22
N ASN A 328 -36.03 -27.36 0.21
CA ASN A 328 -35.11 -27.85 -0.82
C ASN A 328 -34.54 -26.70 -1.67
N ALA A 329 -35.36 -25.70 -2.02
CA ALA A 329 -34.90 -24.49 -2.69
C ALA A 329 -33.95 -23.64 -1.82
N ALA A 330 -34.22 -23.55 -0.51
CA ALA A 330 -33.36 -22.86 0.45
C ALA A 330 -31.97 -23.53 0.59
N ASN A 331 -31.93 -24.86 0.66
CA ASN A 331 -30.68 -25.62 0.67
C ASN A 331 -29.89 -25.44 -0.65
N ALA A 332 -30.57 -25.47 -1.80
CA ALA A 332 -29.92 -25.22 -3.09
C ALA A 332 -29.33 -23.79 -3.18
N ALA A 333 -30.06 -22.79 -2.72
CA ALA A 333 -29.59 -21.41 -2.65
C ALA A 333 -28.37 -21.29 -1.71
N TYR A 334 -28.45 -21.82 -0.48
CA TYR A 334 -27.37 -21.84 0.51
C TYR A 334 -26.09 -22.48 -0.01
N LEU A 335 -26.19 -23.65 -0.65
CA LEU A 335 -25.04 -24.31 -1.28
C LEU A 335 -24.44 -23.44 -2.39
N SER A 336 -25.26 -22.82 -3.24
CA SER A 336 -24.77 -21.98 -4.34
C SER A 336 -23.96 -20.75 -3.90
N ILE A 337 -24.22 -20.21 -2.69
CA ILE A 337 -23.48 -19.08 -2.11
C ILE A 337 -22.36 -19.49 -1.14
N SER A 338 -22.15 -20.79 -0.93
CA SER A 338 -21.17 -21.31 0.02
C SER A 338 -19.71 -21.03 -0.40
N PRO A 339 -18.74 -21.02 0.55
CA PRO A 339 -17.32 -20.89 0.24
C PRO A 339 -16.75 -21.93 -0.74
N ALA A 340 -17.43 -23.08 -0.91
CA ALA A 340 -17.04 -24.10 -1.87
C ALA A 340 -17.53 -23.81 -3.30
N SER A 341 -18.69 -23.17 -3.45
CA SER A 341 -19.26 -22.76 -4.75
C SER A 341 -18.82 -21.36 -5.18
N MET A 342 -18.56 -20.48 -4.22
CA MET A 342 -18.03 -19.13 -4.42
C MET A 342 -16.76 -18.91 -3.58
N PRO A 343 -15.63 -19.54 -3.95
CA PRO A 343 -14.35 -19.37 -3.26
C PRO A 343 -13.68 -18.03 -3.59
N GLY A 344 -12.71 -17.63 -2.78
CA GLY A 344 -11.86 -16.46 -3.03
C GLY A 344 -12.37 -15.13 -2.48
N GLY A 345 -13.40 -15.15 -1.63
CA GLY A 345 -13.87 -13.95 -0.92
C GLY A 345 -12.83 -13.38 0.04
N ILE A 346 -12.86 -12.05 0.21
CA ILE A 346 -11.93 -11.30 1.08
C ILE A 346 -12.58 -10.93 2.42
N ASP A 347 -11.74 -10.68 3.44
CA ASP A 347 -12.17 -10.13 4.74
C ASP A 347 -11.68 -8.67 4.89
N PRO A 348 -12.48 -7.66 4.47
CA PRO A 348 -12.03 -6.26 4.42
C PRO A 348 -11.98 -5.56 5.79
N GLY A 349 -12.44 -6.21 6.86
CA GLY A 349 -12.53 -5.64 8.20
C GLY A 349 -12.23 -6.63 9.34
N ALA A 350 -11.62 -7.78 9.03
CA ALA A 350 -11.33 -8.86 9.98
C ALA A 350 -12.56 -9.33 10.79
N GLY A 351 -13.71 -9.41 10.12
CA GLY A 351 -15.01 -9.77 10.69
C GLY A 351 -15.97 -8.59 10.94
N GLU A 352 -15.51 -7.36 11.20
CA GLU A 352 -16.41 -6.21 11.37
C GLU A 352 -16.63 -5.48 10.04
N LEU A 353 -17.89 -5.33 9.63
CA LEU A 353 -18.31 -4.71 8.37
C LEU A 353 -19.01 -3.34 8.57
N GLY A 354 -19.31 -2.95 9.80
CA GLY A 354 -19.87 -1.65 10.13
C GLY A 354 -18.94 -0.49 9.75
N GLY A 355 -19.53 0.58 9.22
CA GLY A 355 -18.79 1.74 8.72
C GLY A 355 -18.11 1.54 7.36
N LEU A 356 -18.03 0.31 6.84
CA LEU A 356 -17.43 0.05 5.52
C LEU A 356 -18.35 0.48 4.37
N THR A 357 -17.73 0.83 3.24
CA THR A 357 -18.42 0.94 1.94
C THR A 357 -17.81 -0.07 0.98
N LEU A 358 -18.59 -1.09 0.61
CA LEU A 358 -18.15 -2.24 -0.18
C LEU A 358 -18.67 -2.18 -1.62
N ALA A 359 -17.85 -2.68 -2.54
CA ALA A 359 -18.20 -2.85 -3.95
C ALA A 359 -18.87 -4.23 -4.19
N PRO A 360 -19.37 -4.54 -5.40
CA PRO A 360 -19.91 -5.87 -5.69
C PRO A 360 -18.80 -6.93 -5.60
N GLY A 361 -19.10 -8.10 -5.03
CA GLY A 361 -18.11 -9.14 -4.82
C GLY A 361 -18.51 -10.22 -3.80
N VAL A 362 -17.56 -11.12 -3.55
CA VAL A 362 -17.66 -12.15 -2.51
C VAL A 362 -16.79 -11.73 -1.33
N TYR A 363 -17.36 -11.82 -0.14
CA TYR A 363 -16.76 -11.48 1.14
C TYR A 363 -16.81 -12.71 2.04
N LYS A 364 -15.69 -13.06 2.66
CA LYS A 364 -15.58 -14.24 3.52
C LYS A 364 -14.85 -13.84 4.79
N SER A 365 -15.47 -14.14 5.93
CA SER A 365 -14.83 -13.95 7.23
C SER A 365 -13.72 -14.98 7.43
N ASP A 366 -12.56 -14.53 7.91
CA ASP A 366 -11.47 -15.41 8.35
C ASP A 366 -11.54 -15.71 9.86
N SER A 367 -12.21 -14.87 10.66
CA SER A 367 -12.54 -15.17 12.06
C SER A 367 -13.64 -16.23 12.21
N GLY A 368 -14.47 -16.39 11.18
CA GLY A 368 -15.67 -17.21 11.21
C GLY A 368 -16.94 -16.49 11.69
N THR A 369 -16.88 -15.19 12.02
CA THR A 369 -18.06 -14.32 12.26
C THR A 369 -18.07 -13.11 11.33
N PHE A 370 -19.26 -12.62 11.01
CA PHE A 370 -19.42 -11.25 10.48
C PHE A 370 -20.28 -10.45 11.43
N ASP A 371 -19.81 -9.26 11.77
CA ASP A 371 -20.43 -8.36 12.74
C ASP A 371 -20.63 -6.99 12.07
N ILE A 372 -21.77 -6.36 12.30
CA ILE A 372 -22.11 -5.01 11.83
C ILE A 372 -22.52 -4.21 13.07
N THR A 373 -21.54 -3.84 13.88
CA THR A 373 -21.73 -3.16 15.16
C THR A 373 -21.10 -1.78 15.21
N ASN A 374 -20.07 -1.52 14.40
CA ASN A 374 -19.38 -0.23 14.33
C ASN A 374 -20.06 0.73 13.33
N GLY A 375 -21.38 0.85 13.42
CA GLY A 375 -22.22 1.66 12.53
C GLY A 375 -22.66 0.94 11.25
N ASP A 376 -23.27 1.68 10.33
CA ASP A 376 -23.93 1.10 9.14
C ASP A 376 -22.93 0.62 8.07
N LEU A 377 -23.20 -0.56 7.51
CA LEU A 377 -22.55 -1.06 6.29
C LEU A 377 -23.21 -0.44 5.05
N THR A 378 -22.41 -0.02 4.06
CA THR A 378 -22.91 0.50 2.78
C THR A 378 -22.47 -0.38 1.61
N LEU A 379 -23.41 -0.78 0.76
CA LEU A 379 -23.18 -1.58 -0.44
C LEU A 379 -23.37 -0.71 -1.69
N ASP A 380 -22.29 -0.52 -2.44
CA ASP A 380 -22.20 0.40 -3.58
C ASP A 380 -22.05 -0.39 -4.89
N ALA A 381 -23.11 -0.41 -5.69
CA ALA A 381 -23.13 -1.11 -6.98
C ALA A 381 -22.32 -0.41 -8.10
N LYS A 382 -21.77 0.78 -7.87
CA LYS A 382 -21.01 1.57 -8.86
C LYS A 382 -21.77 1.82 -10.18
N GLY A 383 -23.10 1.72 -10.19
CA GLY A 383 -23.95 1.89 -11.36
C GLY A 383 -24.43 0.59 -12.04
N ASP A 384 -23.99 -0.59 -11.61
CA ASP A 384 -24.48 -1.87 -12.17
C ASP A 384 -25.79 -2.34 -11.48
N PRO A 385 -26.95 -2.37 -12.17
CA PRO A 385 -28.20 -2.86 -11.58
C PRO A 385 -28.19 -4.39 -11.32
N ASN A 386 -27.19 -5.11 -11.85
CA ASN A 386 -27.01 -6.55 -11.63
C ASN A 386 -25.96 -6.85 -10.55
N ALA A 387 -25.39 -5.83 -9.90
CA ALA A 387 -24.37 -5.98 -8.87
C ALA A 387 -24.77 -7.01 -7.79
N ILE A 388 -23.87 -7.95 -7.51
CA ILE A 388 -24.06 -9.05 -6.56
C ILE A 388 -23.13 -8.87 -5.36
N PHE A 389 -23.66 -9.11 -4.15
CA PHE A 389 -22.90 -9.06 -2.90
C PHE A 389 -23.14 -10.36 -2.14
N VAL A 390 -22.08 -11.12 -1.86
CA VAL A 390 -22.19 -12.40 -1.14
C VAL A 390 -21.30 -12.37 0.09
N PHE A 391 -21.89 -12.57 1.27
CA PHE A 391 -21.20 -12.60 2.55
C PHE A 391 -21.21 -14.00 3.13
N GLN A 392 -20.03 -14.55 3.43
CA GLN A 392 -19.82 -15.89 3.93
C GLN A 392 -19.21 -15.86 5.34
N THR A 393 -19.99 -16.28 6.32
CA THR A 393 -19.54 -16.48 7.70
C THR A 393 -19.73 -17.95 8.10
N ALA A 394 -18.69 -18.54 8.70
CA ALA A 394 -18.68 -19.95 9.08
C ALA A 394 -19.48 -20.25 10.36
N SER A 395 -19.80 -19.23 11.15
CA SER A 395 -20.58 -19.33 12.38
C SER A 395 -21.69 -18.28 12.44
N ALA A 396 -21.39 -17.05 12.86
CA ALA A 396 -22.42 -16.07 13.22
C ALA A 396 -22.48 -14.87 12.27
N LEU A 397 -23.67 -14.29 12.14
CA LEU A 397 -23.90 -12.94 11.61
C LEU A 397 -24.56 -12.09 12.70
N THR A 398 -23.90 -11.05 13.18
CA THR A 398 -24.46 -10.07 14.12
C THR A 398 -24.70 -8.74 13.40
N VAL A 399 -25.85 -8.12 13.59
CA VAL A 399 -26.14 -6.76 13.11
C VAL A 399 -26.73 -5.97 14.26
N GLY A 400 -26.10 -4.85 14.63
CA GLY A 400 -26.44 -4.07 15.82
C GLY A 400 -26.14 -4.79 17.15
N ASP A 401 -25.96 -4.01 18.20
CA ASP A 401 -25.57 -4.45 19.53
C ASP A 401 -26.59 -3.92 20.58
N SER A 402 -26.14 -3.15 21.59
CA SER A 402 -26.91 -2.13 22.29
C SER A 402 -27.59 -1.09 21.38
N SER A 403 -27.04 -0.84 20.19
CA SER A 403 -27.59 0.11 19.20
C SER A 403 -27.90 -0.59 17.86
N PRO A 404 -28.99 -0.23 17.16
CA PRO A 404 -29.31 -0.81 15.87
C PRO A 404 -28.36 -0.31 14.77
N SER A 405 -27.97 -1.21 13.87
CA SER A 405 -27.21 -0.91 12.65
C SER A 405 -27.99 -1.29 11.39
N SER A 406 -27.56 -0.79 10.22
CA SER A 406 -28.24 -1.00 8.95
C SER A 406 -27.28 -1.40 7.82
N VAL A 407 -27.83 -2.08 6.81
CA VAL A 407 -27.17 -2.37 5.54
C VAL A 407 -27.81 -1.51 4.45
N LYS A 408 -27.12 -0.45 4.05
CA LYS A 408 -27.56 0.55 3.07
C LYS A 408 -27.18 0.12 1.65
N LEU A 409 -28.03 0.47 0.68
CA LEU A 409 -27.79 0.26 -0.75
C LEU A 409 -27.64 1.60 -1.45
N ILE A 410 -26.61 1.76 -2.29
CA ILE A 410 -26.42 2.95 -3.13
C ILE A 410 -26.09 2.58 -4.59
N ASN A 411 -26.20 3.58 -5.48
CA ASN A 411 -25.75 3.53 -6.89
C ASN A 411 -26.27 2.33 -7.70
N GLY A 412 -27.52 1.91 -7.45
CA GLY A 412 -28.18 0.83 -8.19
C GLY A 412 -28.18 -0.55 -7.51
N ALA A 413 -27.58 -0.70 -6.33
CA ALA A 413 -27.59 -1.96 -5.60
C ALA A 413 -29.03 -2.38 -5.23
N LEU A 414 -29.34 -3.68 -5.38
CA LEU A 414 -30.67 -4.23 -5.15
C LEU A 414 -30.65 -5.31 -4.06
N ALA A 415 -31.59 -5.22 -3.11
CA ALA A 415 -31.69 -6.12 -1.96
C ALA A 415 -31.74 -7.61 -2.35
N LYS A 416 -32.33 -7.94 -3.50
CA LYS A 416 -32.43 -9.32 -3.98
C LYS A 416 -31.11 -9.93 -4.44
N ASN A 417 -30.11 -9.10 -4.78
CA ASN A 417 -28.78 -9.53 -5.19
C ASN A 417 -27.78 -9.58 -4.01
N VAL A 418 -28.24 -9.32 -2.78
CA VAL A 418 -27.43 -9.40 -1.55
C VAL A 418 -27.74 -10.73 -0.86
N TYR A 419 -26.70 -11.48 -0.49
CA TYR A 419 -26.81 -12.83 0.05
C TYR A 419 -25.92 -13.00 1.28
N TRP A 420 -26.45 -13.62 2.33
CA TRP A 420 -25.73 -13.92 3.56
C TRP A 420 -25.77 -15.43 3.82
N TYR A 421 -24.63 -16.09 3.61
CA TYR A 421 -24.37 -17.48 3.99
C TYR A 421 -23.91 -17.50 5.45
N VAL A 422 -24.70 -18.12 6.33
CA VAL A 422 -24.42 -18.14 7.78
C VAL A 422 -24.36 -19.58 8.29
N GLY A 423 -23.14 -20.04 8.59
CA GLY A 423 -22.85 -21.43 8.97
C GLY A 423 -23.50 -21.90 10.28
N SER A 424 -23.90 -20.98 11.15
CA SER A 424 -24.72 -21.24 12.34
C SER A 424 -25.92 -20.28 12.38
N ALA A 425 -25.90 -19.21 13.17
CA ALA A 425 -27.10 -18.39 13.44
C ALA A 425 -26.88 -16.90 13.14
N ALA A 426 -27.94 -16.21 12.71
CA ALA A 426 -27.96 -14.77 12.50
C ALA A 426 -28.79 -14.04 13.58
N VAL A 427 -28.27 -12.93 14.10
CA VAL A 427 -28.92 -12.08 15.10
C VAL A 427 -28.96 -10.65 14.58
N ILE A 428 -30.17 -10.15 14.30
CA ILE A 428 -30.41 -8.90 13.58
C ILE A 428 -31.11 -7.89 14.49
N ASN A 429 -30.40 -6.80 14.78
CA ASN A 429 -30.75 -5.69 15.66
C ASN A 429 -31.48 -6.16 16.92
N TYR A 430 -30.75 -6.84 17.81
CA TYR A 430 -31.32 -7.43 19.02
C TYR A 430 -31.96 -6.38 19.95
N ALA A 431 -31.37 -5.18 20.05
CA ALA A 431 -31.95 -4.02 20.72
C ALA A 431 -33.19 -3.43 20.00
N GLY A 432 -33.51 -3.85 18.79
CA GLY A 432 -34.64 -3.39 17.99
C GLY A 432 -34.34 -2.15 17.14
N GLY A 433 -34.99 -2.03 15.98
CA GLY A 433 -34.78 -0.93 15.04
C GLY A 433 -33.84 -1.28 13.87
N GLY A 434 -33.40 -0.25 13.15
CA GLY A 434 -32.46 -0.37 12.00
C GLY A 434 -33.04 -1.09 10.77
N VAL A 435 -32.25 -1.15 9.71
CA VAL A 435 -32.66 -1.71 8.41
C VAL A 435 -31.63 -2.71 7.89
N MET A 436 -31.93 -3.99 8.05
CA MET A 436 -31.16 -5.08 7.43
C MET A 436 -31.57 -5.29 5.98
N THR A 437 -30.63 -5.72 5.14
CA THR A 437 -30.85 -5.89 3.71
C THR A 437 -30.17 -7.15 3.18
N GLY A 438 -30.91 -7.93 2.37
CA GLY A 438 -30.41 -9.14 1.71
C GLY A 438 -31.10 -10.43 2.13
N ASN A 439 -30.84 -11.49 1.37
CA ASN A 439 -31.36 -12.83 1.62
C ASN A 439 -30.45 -13.52 2.65
N ILE A 440 -30.90 -13.61 3.91
CA ILE A 440 -30.20 -14.33 4.99
C ILE A 440 -30.59 -15.79 4.92
N ILE A 441 -29.60 -16.67 4.77
CA ILE A 441 -29.78 -18.12 4.83
C ILE A 441 -28.80 -18.70 5.85
N ALA A 442 -29.35 -19.08 7.00
CA ALA A 442 -28.62 -19.55 8.17
C ALA A 442 -28.91 -21.04 8.45
N ASN A 443 -27.90 -21.81 8.81
CA ASN A 443 -28.10 -23.22 9.14
C ASN A 443 -28.97 -23.41 10.40
N SER A 444 -28.63 -22.67 11.47
CA SER A 444 -28.98 -22.96 12.86
C SER A 444 -29.84 -21.88 13.54
N GLY A 445 -30.31 -20.86 12.83
CA GLY A 445 -31.39 -19.96 13.28
C GLY A 445 -31.30 -18.53 12.74
N VAL A 446 -32.41 -17.79 12.76
CA VAL A 446 -32.43 -16.33 12.58
C VAL A 446 -33.27 -15.68 13.68
N THR A 447 -32.71 -14.68 14.36
CA THR A 447 -33.42 -13.86 15.35
C THR A 447 -33.45 -12.41 14.89
N LEU A 448 -34.64 -11.79 14.84
CA LEU A 448 -34.79 -10.37 14.54
C LEU A 448 -35.47 -9.67 15.73
N SER A 449 -34.72 -8.81 16.43
CA SER A 449 -35.09 -8.18 17.71
C SER A 449 -35.30 -9.14 18.90
N SER A 450 -35.12 -8.63 20.11
CA SER A 450 -35.27 -9.37 21.36
C SER A 450 -36.74 -9.50 21.81
N PRO A 451 -37.14 -10.60 22.47
CA PRO A 451 -38.39 -10.71 23.26
C PRO A 451 -38.68 -9.50 24.18
N ALA A 452 -37.63 -8.86 24.71
CA ALA A 452 -37.75 -7.67 25.55
C ALA A 452 -38.38 -6.46 24.83
N ASN A 453 -38.34 -6.42 23.50
CA ASN A 453 -38.92 -5.35 22.69
C ASN A 453 -40.38 -5.55 22.33
N SER A 454 -41.04 -6.62 22.79
CA SER A 454 -42.44 -6.94 22.51
C SER A 454 -43.40 -5.76 22.72
N THR A 455 -43.19 -4.99 23.80
CA THR A 455 -43.95 -3.78 24.16
C THR A 455 -43.38 -2.45 23.63
N ASN A 456 -42.26 -2.50 22.90
CA ASN A 456 -41.55 -1.33 22.35
C ASN A 456 -41.90 -1.13 20.86
N ALA A 457 -42.16 0.12 20.45
CA ALA A 457 -42.47 0.46 19.06
C ALA A 457 -41.24 0.50 18.12
N SER A 458 -40.03 0.19 18.61
CA SER A 458 -38.83 0.04 17.77
C SER A 458 -38.97 -1.14 16.78
N VAL A 459 -39.29 -0.83 15.53
CA VAL A 459 -39.45 -1.83 14.46
C VAL A 459 -38.12 -2.14 13.76
N THR A 460 -37.71 -3.41 13.78
CA THR A 460 -36.58 -3.90 12.96
C THR A 460 -37.06 -4.19 11.54
N THR A 461 -36.46 -3.57 10.53
CA THR A 461 -36.83 -3.81 9.11
C THR A 461 -35.84 -4.76 8.43
N LEU A 462 -36.34 -5.71 7.64
CA LEU A 462 -35.56 -6.53 6.72
C LEU A 462 -36.08 -6.38 5.29
N ASN A 463 -35.26 -5.83 4.40
CA ASN A 463 -35.51 -5.85 2.95
C ASN A 463 -34.81 -7.07 2.36
N GLY A 464 -35.50 -8.21 2.28
CA GLY A 464 -34.83 -9.50 2.02
C GLY A 464 -35.62 -10.73 2.46
N ARG A 465 -34.89 -11.75 2.94
CA ARG A 465 -35.44 -13.03 3.39
C ARG A 465 -34.75 -13.47 4.69
N ALA A 466 -35.48 -14.11 5.59
CA ALA A 466 -34.98 -14.66 6.86
C ALA A 466 -35.19 -16.18 6.90
N ILE A 467 -34.21 -16.94 6.42
CA ILE A 467 -34.31 -18.38 6.23
C ILE A 467 -33.41 -19.10 7.22
N SER A 468 -33.98 -19.98 8.05
CA SER A 468 -33.25 -21.02 8.76
C SER A 468 -33.50 -22.40 8.13
N LEU A 469 -32.43 -23.15 7.89
CA LEU A 469 -32.50 -24.48 7.27
C LEU A 469 -32.92 -25.58 8.25
N VAL A 470 -32.44 -25.52 9.50
CA VAL A 470 -32.71 -26.53 10.53
C VAL A 470 -33.56 -25.96 11.67
N SER A 471 -33.11 -24.86 12.27
CA SER A 471 -33.71 -24.28 13.47
C SER A 471 -34.86 -23.32 13.18
N SER A 472 -35.33 -22.61 14.21
CA SER A 472 -36.44 -21.68 14.11
C SER A 472 -36.03 -20.28 13.62
N VAL A 473 -37.05 -19.51 13.19
CA VAL A 473 -36.93 -18.05 13.08
C VAL A 473 -37.76 -17.39 14.18
N THR A 474 -37.14 -16.45 14.88
CA THR A 474 -37.75 -15.68 15.99
C THR A 474 -37.79 -14.20 15.62
N MET A 475 -38.94 -13.56 15.82
CA MET A 475 -39.20 -12.17 15.39
C MET A 475 -39.96 -11.38 16.45
N VAL A 476 -39.60 -10.11 16.63
CA VAL A 476 -40.29 -9.18 17.52
C VAL A 476 -40.35 -7.80 16.88
N ASN A 477 -41.57 -7.36 16.56
CA ASN A 477 -41.83 -6.06 15.93
C ASN A 477 -40.99 -5.90 14.64
N THR A 478 -41.06 -6.93 13.78
CA THR A 478 -40.21 -7.06 12.59
C THR A 478 -41.02 -6.86 11.30
N VAL A 479 -40.63 -5.91 10.45
CA VAL A 479 -41.21 -5.75 9.11
C VAL A 479 -40.29 -6.41 8.08
N ILE A 480 -40.82 -7.38 7.33
CA ILE A 480 -40.07 -8.12 6.30
C ILE A 480 -40.66 -7.83 4.93
N ASN A 481 -39.87 -7.15 4.08
CA ASN A 481 -40.21 -6.83 2.70
C ASN A 481 -39.52 -7.83 1.77
N VAL A 482 -40.28 -8.79 1.25
CA VAL A 482 -39.74 -9.88 0.42
C VAL A 482 -39.46 -9.39 -1.00
N PRO A 483 -38.24 -9.54 -1.55
CA PRO A 483 -37.94 -9.11 -2.91
C PRO A 483 -38.53 -10.03 -3.99
N ASN A 484 -39.12 -9.39 -5.01
CA ASN A 484 -39.54 -9.95 -6.30
C ASN A 484 -38.37 -10.44 -7.18
#